data_AF-A0AA41T7H4-F1
#
_entry.id   AF-A0AA41T7H4-F1
#
_cell.length_a   1.000
_cell.length_b   1.000
_cell.length_c   1.000
_cell.angle_alpha   90.00
_cell.angle_beta   90.00
_cell.angle_gamma   90.00
#
_symmetry.space_group_name_H-M   'P 1'
#
loop_
_entity.id
_entity.type
_entity.pdbx_description
1 polymer ?
#
loop_
_entity_poly.entity_id
_entity_poly.type
_entity_poly.pdbx_seq_one_letter_code
_entity_poly.pdbx_strand_id
1 'polypeptide(L)'
;MCWIALGKGKIEEQCDQACEVWLDLRTQSTVENLSKRIPGNNNFVKSKTGLPLSTYFSAVKLRWLLDNVRKVQKAVEENRALFGTIDSWLIWSLTGGVNGGVHCTDVTNASRTMLFNIHSLEWDKELCEFFGIPMEILPNVRSSSEIYGLMCVFSEHGLLTTVAYKLGRDKPVYYALEGSVAIAGAVIRWLRDNLGIIKSSEEIGEYVLTKGIICGLTQFTNKCHIAFAALEAVCFQTREILDAMNRDCGIPLSHLQVDGGMTSNKILMQLQADILYIPVVKPSMPETTALGAAMAAGAAEGVGVWSLEPEDLSAVTMERFEPQINAEESEIRYSTWKKAVMKSMGWVTTQSPESGKMFLLFIISTFSKFVKQFI
;
A
#
# COMPACT_ATOMS: atom_id res chain seq x y z
N MET A 1 -2.42 3.81 -1.81
CA MET A 1 -2.00 4.64 -2.97
C MET A 1 -2.96 4.31 -4.10
N CYS A 2 -3.57 5.32 -4.69
CA CYS A 2 -4.59 5.17 -5.73
C CYS A 2 -4.33 6.15 -6.87
N TRP A 3 -4.76 5.80 -8.07
CA TRP A 3 -4.57 6.59 -9.28
C TRP A 3 -5.93 6.88 -9.94
N ILE A 4 -5.97 7.92 -10.77
CA ILE A 4 -7.11 8.23 -11.63
C ILE A 4 -6.60 8.42 -13.06
N ALA A 5 -7.07 7.59 -13.99
CA ALA A 5 -6.94 7.82 -15.43
C ALA A 5 -7.92 8.89 -15.86
N LEU A 6 -7.47 9.87 -16.65
CA LEU A 6 -8.34 10.90 -17.21
C LEU A 6 -8.62 10.70 -18.71
N GLY A 7 -8.60 9.46 -19.21
CA GLY A 7 -8.94 9.19 -20.61
C GLY A 7 -9.00 7.71 -21.00
N LYS A 8 -10.21 7.24 -21.37
CA LYS A 8 -10.45 5.92 -22.01
C LYS A 8 -10.04 5.85 -23.50
N GLY A 9 -9.43 6.87 -24.10
CA GLY A 9 -9.20 6.85 -25.55
C GLY A 9 -8.41 7.98 -26.23
N LYS A 10 -7.80 8.92 -25.51
CA LYS A 10 -6.83 9.88 -26.09
C LYS A 10 -5.72 10.18 -25.07
N ILE A 11 -4.47 10.02 -25.51
CA ILE A 11 -3.25 10.64 -24.94
C ILE A 11 -3.56 12.14 -24.88
N GLU A 12 -3.55 12.84 -23.75
CA GLU A 12 -2.45 13.08 -22.82
C GLU A 12 -3.07 13.87 -21.64
N GLU A 13 -2.89 13.38 -20.41
CA GLU A 13 -2.91 14.12 -19.12
C GLU A 13 -3.16 13.08 -18.02
N GLN A 14 -2.08 12.43 -17.57
CA GLN A 14 -2.06 11.97 -16.19
C GLN A 14 -2.10 13.21 -15.32
N CYS A 15 -2.98 13.25 -14.33
CA CYS A 15 -2.81 14.24 -13.27
C CYS A 15 -1.58 13.77 -12.50
N ASP A 16 -0.40 14.36 -12.69
CA ASP A 16 0.84 13.99 -11.96
C ASP A 16 0.70 14.15 -10.42
N GLN A 17 -0.42 14.71 -9.96
CA GLN A 17 -0.86 14.65 -8.55
C GLN A 17 -1.35 13.25 -8.11
N ALA A 18 -1.45 12.25 -9.00
CA ALA A 18 -2.15 10.98 -8.80
C ALA A 18 -1.34 9.87 -8.10
N CYS A 19 -0.16 10.16 -7.56
CA CYS A 19 0.48 9.28 -6.57
C CYS A 19 0.18 9.80 -5.16
N GLU A 20 -1.09 9.79 -4.76
CA GLU A 20 -1.43 10.09 -3.36
C GLU A 20 -1.02 8.89 -2.49
N VAL A 21 0.15 9.02 -1.88
CA VAL A 21 0.74 8.05 -0.95
C VAL A 21 -0.21 7.88 0.24
N TRP A 22 -0.24 6.69 0.85
CA TRP A 22 -1.14 6.42 1.99
C TRP A 22 -0.88 7.33 3.21
N LEU A 23 0.28 7.99 3.26
CA LEU A 23 0.65 8.98 4.29
C LEU A 23 0.10 10.38 4.03
N ASP A 24 -0.62 10.61 2.92
CA ASP A 24 -1.13 11.94 2.59
C ASP A 24 -2.23 12.39 3.58
N LEU A 25 -1.98 13.52 4.25
CA LEU A 25 -2.87 14.13 5.24
C LEU A 25 -3.72 15.28 4.69
N ARG A 26 -3.61 15.66 3.41
CA ARG A 26 -4.38 16.78 2.82
C ARG A 26 -5.89 16.59 2.95
N THR A 27 -6.31 15.34 3.12
CA THR A 27 -7.70 14.91 3.22
C THR A 27 -8.27 15.02 4.64
N GLN A 28 -7.53 15.56 5.61
CA GLN A 28 -7.96 15.70 7.00
C GLN A 28 -9.29 16.49 7.12
N SER A 29 -9.41 17.62 6.43
CA SER A 29 -10.64 18.41 6.41
C SER A 29 -11.80 17.66 5.76
N THR A 30 -11.53 16.84 4.73
CA THR A 30 -12.51 15.95 4.10
C THR A 30 -13.00 14.90 5.09
N VAL A 31 -12.11 14.28 5.88
CA VAL A 31 -12.47 13.33 6.94
C VAL A 31 -13.36 13.99 7.99
N GLU A 32 -13.01 15.19 8.45
CA GLU A 32 -13.80 15.93 9.45
C GLU A 32 -15.21 16.26 8.94
N ASN A 33 -15.32 16.66 7.68
CA ASN A 33 -16.60 16.96 7.05
C ASN A 33 -17.45 15.69 6.83
N LEU A 34 -16.84 14.57 6.44
CA LEU A 34 -17.51 13.28 6.29
C LEU A 34 -17.97 12.72 7.64
N SER A 35 -17.15 12.87 8.68
CA SER A 35 -17.49 12.43 10.04
C SER A 35 -18.76 13.09 10.56
N LYS A 36 -18.96 14.39 10.28
CA LYS A 36 -20.18 15.14 10.62
C LYS A 36 -21.44 14.62 9.89
N ARG A 37 -21.29 13.92 8.76
CA ARG A 37 -22.42 13.35 8.00
C ARG A 37 -22.85 11.97 8.50
N ILE A 38 -22.06 11.32 9.35
CA ILE A 38 -22.40 10.01 9.90
C ILE A 38 -23.44 10.22 11.01
N PRO A 39 -24.66 9.66 10.88
CA PRO A 39 -25.72 9.86 11.86
C PRO A 39 -25.42 9.09 13.16
N GLY A 40 -25.18 9.84 14.24
CA GLY A 40 -25.01 9.29 15.59
C GLY A 40 -23.76 8.42 15.75
N ASN A 41 -23.83 7.44 16.65
CA ASN A 41 -22.69 6.56 16.99
C ASN A 41 -22.57 5.33 16.07
N ASN A 42 -23.35 5.27 14.98
CA ASN A 42 -23.41 4.10 14.11
C ASN A 42 -22.43 4.26 12.94
N ASN A 43 -21.17 3.87 13.16
CA ASN A 43 -20.14 3.91 12.13
C ASN A 43 -20.34 2.78 11.10
N PHE A 44 -21.36 2.94 10.25
CA PHE A 44 -21.73 1.96 9.21
C PHE A 44 -20.54 1.65 8.28
N VAL A 45 -19.66 2.63 8.04
CA VAL A 45 -18.42 2.47 7.28
C VAL A 45 -17.54 1.40 7.90
N LYS A 46 -17.28 1.46 9.21
CA LYS A 46 -16.51 0.42 9.91
C LYS A 46 -17.22 -0.93 9.89
N SER A 47 -18.55 -0.95 10.04
CA SER A 47 -19.31 -2.21 10.03
C SER A 47 -19.23 -2.95 8.69
N LYS A 48 -19.20 -2.22 7.56
CA LYS A 48 -19.16 -2.77 6.21
C LYS A 48 -17.76 -3.07 5.69
N THR A 49 -16.77 -2.26 6.08
CA THR A 49 -15.41 -2.31 5.51
C THR A 49 -14.37 -2.87 6.48
N GLY A 50 -14.68 -2.89 7.79
CA GLY A 50 -13.69 -3.13 8.85
C GLY A 50 -12.75 -1.95 9.11
N LEU A 51 -12.89 -0.83 8.38
CA LEU A 51 -11.95 0.28 8.42
C LEU A 51 -12.51 1.49 9.20
N PRO A 52 -11.67 2.18 10.00
CA PRO A 52 -12.04 3.48 10.55
C PRO A 52 -12.04 4.54 9.45
N LEU A 53 -12.88 5.57 9.60
CA LEU A 53 -12.79 6.76 8.74
C LEU A 53 -11.48 7.50 9.04
N SER A 54 -10.56 7.49 8.06
CA SER A 54 -9.20 8.00 8.21
C SER A 54 -8.67 8.51 6.87
N THR A 55 -7.72 9.45 6.92
CA THR A 55 -7.01 9.99 5.75
C THR A 55 -6.22 8.92 4.99
N TYR A 56 -5.95 7.78 5.62
CA TYR A 56 -5.14 6.69 5.08
C TYR A 56 -5.72 6.06 3.80
N PHE A 57 -7.05 5.94 3.71
CA PHE A 57 -7.71 5.11 2.70
C PHE A 57 -8.10 5.85 1.42
N SER A 58 -8.33 5.09 0.35
CA SER A 58 -8.47 5.63 -1.01
C SER A 58 -9.76 6.42 -1.24
N ALA A 59 -10.89 6.07 -0.60
CA ALA A 59 -12.17 6.76 -0.81
C ALA A 59 -12.08 8.26 -0.49
N VAL A 60 -11.42 8.62 0.61
CA VAL A 60 -11.31 10.01 1.05
C VAL A 60 -10.43 10.81 0.08
N LYS A 61 -9.36 10.19 -0.43
CA LYS A 61 -8.48 10.77 -1.46
C LYS A 61 -9.23 11.03 -2.76
N LEU A 62 -9.98 10.03 -3.23
CA LEU A 62 -10.82 10.16 -4.41
C LEU A 62 -11.88 11.26 -4.24
N ARG A 63 -12.54 11.33 -3.08
CA ARG A 63 -13.46 12.43 -2.76
C ARG A 63 -12.78 13.79 -2.82
N TRP A 64 -11.60 13.93 -2.22
CA TRP A 64 -10.85 15.17 -2.24
C TRP A 64 -10.48 15.59 -3.67
N LEU A 65 -10.06 14.65 -4.53
CA LEU A 65 -9.78 14.91 -5.94
C LEU A 65 -11.04 15.37 -6.70
N LEU A 66 -12.19 14.74 -6.42
CA LEU A 66 -13.48 15.15 -6.97
C LEU A 66 -13.92 16.53 -6.49
N ASP A 67 -13.50 16.99 -5.31
CA ASP A 67 -13.86 18.33 -4.80
C ASP A 67 -12.91 19.43 -5.29
N ASN A 68 -11.62 19.11 -5.43
CA ASN A 68 -10.57 20.12 -5.61
C ASN A 68 -10.00 20.17 -7.04
N VAL A 69 -10.08 19.08 -7.81
CA VAL A 69 -9.45 18.98 -9.14
C VAL A 69 -10.52 19.00 -10.24
N ARG A 70 -10.73 20.17 -10.85
CA ARG A 70 -11.72 20.37 -11.91
C ARG A 70 -11.55 19.44 -13.12
N LYS A 71 -10.31 19.06 -13.45
CA LYS A 71 -10.02 18.10 -14.52
C LYS A 71 -10.59 16.71 -14.22
N VAL A 72 -10.50 16.27 -12.95
CA VAL A 72 -11.05 15.00 -12.48
C VAL A 72 -12.57 15.05 -12.52
N GLN A 73 -13.19 16.13 -12.01
CA GLN A 73 -14.64 16.34 -12.08
C GLN A 73 -15.16 16.18 -13.52
N LYS A 74 -14.56 16.92 -14.46
CA LYS A 74 -14.96 16.89 -15.87
C LYS A 74 -14.77 15.51 -16.50
N ALA A 75 -13.67 14.81 -16.19
CA ALA A 75 -13.43 13.46 -16.71
C ALA A 75 -14.46 12.44 -16.20
N VAL A 76 -14.93 12.60 -14.96
CA VAL A 76 -15.97 11.77 -14.37
C VAL A 76 -17.32 12.06 -15.00
N GLU A 77 -17.69 13.34 -15.14
CA GLU A 77 -18.92 13.77 -15.83
C GLU A 77 -18.99 13.27 -17.29
N GLU A 78 -17.84 13.24 -17.98
CA GLU A 78 -17.73 12.76 -19.36
C GLU A 78 -17.55 11.23 -19.48
N ASN A 79 -17.63 10.48 -18.37
CA ASN A 79 -17.43 9.02 -18.32
C ASN A 79 -16.06 8.55 -18.87
N ARG A 80 -15.04 9.41 -18.81
CA ARG A 80 -13.67 9.14 -19.27
C ARG A 80 -12.71 8.77 -18.14
N ALA A 81 -13.14 8.93 -16.89
CA ALA A 81 -12.33 8.61 -15.72
C ALA A 81 -12.32 7.11 -15.40
N LEU A 82 -11.18 6.61 -14.93
CA LEU A 82 -11.04 5.31 -14.30
C LEU A 82 -10.28 5.50 -12.99
N PHE A 83 -10.75 4.88 -11.91
CA PHE A 83 -10.07 4.87 -10.62
C PHE A 83 -9.46 3.49 -10.36
N GLY A 84 -8.34 3.42 -9.64
CA GLY A 84 -7.85 2.16 -9.12
C GLY A 84 -6.77 2.32 -8.06
N THR A 85 -6.43 1.24 -7.40
CA THR A 85 -5.18 1.09 -6.63
C THR A 85 -4.00 0.79 -7.57
N ILE A 86 -2.77 0.73 -7.05
CA ILE A 86 -1.56 0.54 -7.89
C ILE A 86 -1.62 -0.77 -8.70
N ASP A 87 -2.09 -1.86 -8.11
CA ASP A 87 -2.32 -3.14 -8.79
C ASP A 87 -3.20 -2.95 -10.03
N SER A 88 -4.32 -2.23 -9.87
CA SER A 88 -5.22 -1.94 -10.98
C SER A 88 -4.58 -1.10 -12.08
N TRP A 89 -3.73 -0.12 -11.71
CA TRP A 89 -2.94 0.66 -12.67
C TRP A 89 -1.98 -0.20 -13.48
N LEU A 90 -1.22 -1.05 -12.77
CA LEU A 90 -0.22 -1.91 -13.38
C LEU A 90 -0.89 -2.92 -14.31
N ILE A 91 -1.98 -3.56 -13.87
CA ILE A 91 -2.74 -4.48 -14.72
C ILE A 91 -3.26 -3.76 -15.96
N TRP A 92 -3.90 -2.59 -15.80
CA TRP A 92 -4.42 -1.81 -16.92
C TRP A 92 -3.32 -1.42 -17.92
N SER A 93 -2.17 -0.96 -17.41
CA SER A 93 -1.02 -0.56 -18.23
C SER A 93 -0.41 -1.73 -18.99
N LEU A 94 -0.18 -2.84 -18.29
CA LEU A 94 0.47 -4.04 -18.85
C LEU A 94 -0.42 -4.79 -19.86
N THR A 95 -1.74 -4.66 -19.75
CA THR A 95 -2.70 -5.31 -20.65
C THR A 95 -3.13 -4.44 -21.84
N GLY A 96 -2.48 -3.29 -22.06
CA GLY A 96 -2.67 -2.47 -23.26
C GLY A 96 -3.23 -1.06 -23.02
N GLY A 97 -3.49 -0.67 -21.77
CA GLY A 97 -3.86 0.69 -21.38
C GLY A 97 -5.06 1.24 -22.16
N VAL A 98 -4.87 2.36 -22.85
CA VAL A 98 -5.92 2.99 -23.69
C VAL A 98 -6.39 2.09 -24.83
N ASN A 99 -5.61 1.08 -25.21
CA ASN A 99 -5.88 0.16 -26.33
C ASN A 99 -6.60 -1.13 -25.88
N GLY A 100 -7.35 -1.08 -24.78
CA GLY A 100 -8.09 -2.23 -24.26
C GLY A 100 -7.53 -2.84 -22.98
N GLY A 101 -6.80 -2.05 -22.19
CA GLY A 101 -6.30 -2.44 -20.88
C GLY A 101 -7.43 -2.92 -19.96
N VAL A 102 -7.18 -4.04 -19.30
CA VAL A 102 -8.08 -4.66 -18.34
C VAL A 102 -8.11 -3.80 -17.08
N HIS A 103 -9.29 -3.30 -16.75
CA HIS A 103 -9.52 -2.51 -15.54
C HIS A 103 -10.11 -3.40 -14.44
N CYS A 104 -9.23 -3.96 -13.61
CA CYS A 104 -9.60 -4.82 -12.48
C CYS A 104 -8.70 -4.60 -11.26
N THR A 105 -9.11 -5.14 -10.11
CA THR A 105 -8.36 -5.20 -8.85
C THR A 105 -8.74 -6.48 -8.13
N ASP A 106 -7.94 -6.94 -7.16
CA ASP A 106 -8.32 -8.10 -6.35
C ASP A 106 -9.10 -7.71 -5.09
N VAL A 107 -9.75 -8.68 -4.47
CA VAL A 107 -10.51 -8.48 -3.22
C VAL A 107 -9.66 -7.87 -2.09
N THR A 108 -8.36 -8.20 -2.01
CA THR A 108 -7.49 -7.69 -0.94
C THR A 108 -7.20 -6.21 -1.12
N ASN A 109 -6.89 -5.74 -2.33
CA ASN A 109 -6.70 -4.30 -2.60
C ASN A 109 -8.03 -3.54 -2.52
N ALA A 110 -9.13 -4.11 -3.04
CA ALA A 110 -10.46 -3.52 -2.96
C ALA A 110 -10.87 -3.24 -1.49
N SER A 111 -10.61 -4.18 -0.58
CA SER A 111 -10.91 -4.03 0.86
C SER A 111 -10.23 -2.81 1.52
N ARG A 112 -9.15 -2.28 0.94
CA ARG A 112 -8.40 -1.12 1.47
C ARG A 112 -8.89 0.23 0.96
N THR A 113 -9.94 0.24 0.15
CA THR A 113 -10.46 1.47 -0.46
C THR A 113 -11.47 2.21 0.40
N MET A 114 -12.13 1.54 1.36
CA MET A 114 -13.36 1.98 2.05
C MET A 114 -14.63 2.06 1.17
N LEU A 115 -14.59 1.56 -0.07
CA LEU A 115 -15.76 1.47 -0.96
C LEU A 115 -16.28 0.04 -1.12
N PHE A 116 -15.50 -0.93 -0.65
CA PHE A 116 -15.75 -2.36 -0.78
C PHE A 116 -16.33 -2.93 0.51
N ASN A 117 -17.43 -3.67 0.41
CA ASN A 117 -18.03 -4.35 1.54
C ASN A 117 -17.42 -5.74 1.70
N ILE A 118 -16.77 -5.98 2.84
CA ILE A 118 -16.02 -7.21 3.10
C ILE A 118 -16.92 -8.42 3.39
N HIS A 119 -18.22 -8.20 3.60
CA HIS A 119 -19.20 -9.26 3.83
C HIS A 119 -19.86 -9.73 2.52
N SER A 120 -20.19 -8.80 1.62
CA SER A 120 -20.76 -9.14 0.31
C SER A 120 -19.69 -9.40 -0.76
N LEU A 121 -18.44 -8.98 -0.51
CA LEU A 121 -17.32 -9.03 -1.45
C LEU A 121 -17.59 -8.25 -2.76
N GLU A 122 -18.33 -7.14 -2.64
CA GLU A 122 -18.69 -6.27 -3.76
C GLU A 122 -18.49 -4.78 -3.42
N TRP A 123 -18.46 -3.94 -4.45
CA TRP A 123 -18.57 -2.49 -4.27
C TRP A 123 -19.91 -2.13 -3.64
N ASP A 124 -19.89 -1.40 -2.53
CA ASP A 124 -21.11 -1.08 -1.78
C ASP A 124 -21.68 0.25 -2.23
N LYS A 125 -22.93 0.20 -2.70
CA LYS A 125 -23.64 1.37 -3.22
C LYS A 125 -23.81 2.48 -2.17
N GLU A 126 -24.13 2.12 -0.92
CA GLU A 126 -24.33 3.09 0.16
C GLU A 126 -23.01 3.77 0.54
N LEU A 127 -21.88 3.02 0.54
CA LEU A 127 -20.56 3.62 0.73
C LEU A 127 -20.24 4.58 -0.42
N CYS A 128 -20.45 4.16 -1.67
CA CYS A 128 -20.20 5.00 -2.85
C CYS A 128 -21.04 6.30 -2.82
N GLU A 129 -22.32 6.20 -2.47
CA GLU A 129 -23.21 7.36 -2.29
C GLU A 129 -22.74 8.28 -1.16
N PHE A 130 -22.33 7.72 -0.02
CA PHE A 130 -21.82 8.49 1.12
C PHE A 130 -20.57 9.31 0.76
N PHE A 131 -19.63 8.71 0.03
CA PHE A 131 -18.45 9.40 -0.46
C PHE A 131 -18.72 10.20 -1.75
N GLY A 132 -19.91 10.12 -2.34
CA GLY A 132 -20.25 10.78 -3.60
C GLY A 132 -19.36 10.33 -4.77
N ILE A 133 -19.04 9.05 -4.82
CA ILE A 133 -18.18 8.42 -5.83
C ILE A 133 -19.06 7.58 -6.77
N PRO A 134 -19.01 7.81 -8.10
CA PRO A 134 -19.73 6.98 -9.05
C PRO A 134 -19.13 5.57 -9.09
N MET A 135 -19.99 4.54 -9.16
CA MET A 135 -19.52 3.14 -9.22
C MET A 135 -18.89 2.81 -10.58
N GLU A 136 -19.24 3.56 -11.62
CA GLU A 136 -18.84 3.34 -13.02
C GLU A 136 -17.34 3.57 -13.27
N ILE A 137 -16.66 4.27 -12.36
CA ILE A 137 -15.22 4.51 -12.43
C ILE A 137 -14.41 3.45 -11.68
N LEU A 138 -15.06 2.56 -10.91
CA LEU A 138 -14.39 1.55 -10.09
C LEU A 138 -13.97 0.33 -10.93
N PRO A 139 -12.83 -0.31 -10.60
CA PRO A 139 -12.37 -1.51 -11.30
C PRO A 139 -13.26 -2.71 -10.99
N ASN A 140 -13.30 -3.68 -11.92
CA ASN A 140 -13.94 -4.97 -11.62
C ASN A 140 -13.13 -5.72 -10.56
N VAL A 141 -13.79 -6.16 -9.49
CA VAL A 141 -13.12 -6.94 -8.42
C VAL A 141 -13.03 -8.40 -8.86
N ARG A 142 -11.87 -9.01 -8.64
CA ARG A 142 -11.52 -10.38 -9.01
C ARG A 142 -10.88 -11.14 -7.85
N SER A 143 -10.75 -12.45 -8.00
CA SER A 143 -9.96 -13.30 -7.09
C SER A 143 -8.51 -12.83 -7.05
N SER A 144 -7.78 -13.09 -5.96
CA SER A 144 -6.34 -12.81 -5.88
C SER A 144 -5.49 -13.80 -6.69
N SER A 145 -6.08 -14.90 -7.18
CA SER A 145 -5.41 -15.94 -7.97
C SER A 145 -6.29 -16.37 -9.14
N GLU A 146 -6.18 -15.65 -10.26
CA GLU A 146 -6.80 -15.99 -11.55
C GLU A 146 -6.05 -15.27 -12.68
N ILE A 147 -6.29 -15.66 -13.93
CA ILE A 147 -5.73 -14.96 -15.11
C ILE A 147 -6.55 -13.70 -15.39
N TYR A 148 -6.02 -12.53 -15.03
CA TYR A 148 -6.68 -11.24 -15.28
C TYR A 148 -6.66 -10.83 -16.77
N GLY A 149 -5.57 -11.14 -17.47
CA GLY A 149 -5.33 -10.76 -18.85
C GLY A 149 -3.94 -11.16 -19.31
N LEU A 150 -3.69 -11.04 -20.62
CA LEU A 150 -2.37 -11.29 -21.20
C LEU A 150 -1.61 -9.97 -21.32
N MET A 151 -0.32 -9.99 -21.01
CA MET A 151 0.53 -8.81 -21.19
C MET A 151 0.66 -8.49 -22.67
N CYS A 152 0.38 -7.24 -23.04
CA CYS A 152 0.62 -6.76 -24.39
C CYS A 152 2.12 -6.59 -24.60
N VAL A 153 2.71 -7.47 -25.43
CA VAL A 153 4.11 -7.32 -25.84
C VAL A 153 4.17 -6.35 -27.02
N PHE A 154 4.55 -5.11 -26.74
CA PHE A 154 4.95 -4.17 -27.78
C PHE A 154 6.38 -4.47 -28.19
N SER A 155 6.61 -4.64 -29.48
CA SER A 155 7.94 -4.96 -29.97
C SER A 155 8.86 -3.75 -29.88
N GLU A 156 9.94 -3.90 -29.13
CA GLU A 156 11.07 -2.94 -29.07
C GLU A 156 12.13 -3.20 -30.15
N HIS A 157 11.93 -4.25 -30.98
CA HIS A 157 12.89 -4.72 -31.98
C HIS A 157 12.34 -4.68 -33.41
N GLY A 158 11.43 -3.75 -33.70
CA GLY A 158 10.97 -3.46 -35.06
C GLY A 158 9.93 -4.42 -35.66
N LEU A 159 9.46 -5.41 -34.89
CA LEU A 159 8.26 -6.19 -35.22
C LEU A 159 6.99 -5.35 -35.01
N LEU A 160 5.95 -5.61 -35.80
CA LEU A 160 4.61 -5.05 -35.64
C LEU A 160 3.83 -5.93 -34.66
N THR A 161 3.30 -5.34 -33.59
CA THR A 161 2.34 -6.03 -32.72
C THR A 161 0.98 -6.02 -33.40
N THR A 162 0.46 -7.19 -33.76
CA THR A 162 -0.80 -7.35 -34.52
C THR A 162 -1.75 -8.34 -33.84
N VAL A 163 -3.01 -8.37 -34.27
CA VAL A 163 -3.97 -9.38 -33.80
C VAL A 163 -3.68 -10.71 -34.52
N ALA A 164 -3.34 -11.74 -33.77
CA ALA A 164 -3.17 -13.10 -34.29
C ALA A 164 -4.53 -13.70 -34.66
N TYR A 165 -5.47 -13.72 -33.72
CA TYR A 165 -6.83 -14.22 -33.93
C TYR A 165 -7.78 -13.84 -32.78
N LYS A 166 -9.09 -13.92 -33.05
CA LYS A 166 -10.16 -13.78 -32.05
C LYS A 166 -11.28 -14.76 -32.37
N LEU A 167 -11.44 -15.80 -31.54
CA LEU A 167 -12.42 -16.88 -31.78
C LEU A 167 -13.80 -16.55 -31.18
N GLY A 168 -14.50 -15.58 -31.76
CA GLY A 168 -15.85 -15.18 -31.32
C GLY A 168 -15.90 -13.78 -30.72
N ARG A 169 -17.12 -13.24 -30.57
CA ARG A 169 -17.33 -11.82 -30.22
C ARG A 169 -16.87 -11.48 -28.80
N ASP A 170 -17.11 -12.39 -27.85
CA ASP A 170 -16.85 -12.21 -26.41
C ASP A 170 -15.63 -12.99 -25.91
N LYS A 171 -14.80 -13.54 -26.82
CA LYS A 171 -13.58 -14.27 -26.48
C LYS A 171 -12.35 -13.34 -26.52
N PRO A 172 -11.31 -13.64 -25.72
CA PRO A 172 -10.10 -12.83 -25.68
C PRO A 172 -9.42 -12.76 -27.06
N VAL A 173 -8.83 -11.59 -27.35
CA VAL A 173 -8.02 -11.36 -28.55
C VAL A 173 -6.62 -11.86 -28.27
N TYR A 174 -6.10 -12.70 -29.16
CA TYR A 174 -4.71 -13.16 -29.12
C TYR A 174 -3.89 -12.31 -30.06
N TYR A 175 -2.76 -11.81 -29.58
CA TYR A 175 -1.84 -10.95 -30.33
C TYR A 175 -0.63 -11.74 -30.78
N ALA A 176 -0.03 -11.32 -31.90
CA ALA A 176 1.21 -11.85 -32.43
C ALA A 176 2.20 -10.72 -32.66
N LEU A 177 3.47 -11.09 -32.68
CA LEU A 177 4.54 -10.25 -33.21
C LEU A 177 4.76 -10.65 -34.67
N GLU A 178 4.50 -9.74 -35.58
CA GLU A 178 4.70 -9.90 -37.02
C GLU A 178 5.97 -9.17 -37.45
N GLY A 179 6.89 -9.86 -38.12
CA GLY A 179 8.11 -9.26 -38.65
C GLY A 179 8.03 -9.05 -40.16
N SER A 180 8.15 -7.80 -40.61
CA SER A 180 8.27 -7.45 -42.02
C SER A 180 9.70 -6.96 -42.29
N VAL A 181 10.46 -7.65 -43.14
CA VAL A 181 11.82 -7.21 -43.51
C VAL A 181 11.73 -6.20 -44.65
N ALA A 182 11.84 -4.92 -44.31
CA ALA A 182 11.94 -3.82 -45.26
C ALA A 182 13.23 -3.02 -45.00
N ILE A 183 14.28 -3.30 -45.78
CA ILE A 183 15.39 -2.37 -46.10
C ILE A 183 16.53 -2.23 -45.05
N ALA A 184 17.68 -2.79 -45.43
CA ALA A 184 18.99 -2.82 -44.75
C ALA A 184 19.84 -1.52 -44.85
N GLY A 185 19.22 -0.32 -44.91
CA GLY A 185 19.91 0.90 -45.37
C GLY A 185 19.94 2.12 -44.43
N ALA A 186 19.37 2.07 -43.23
CA ALA A 186 19.13 3.28 -42.41
C ALA A 186 20.02 3.45 -41.16
N VAL A 187 21.07 2.64 -41.01
CA VAL A 187 21.92 2.59 -39.78
C VAL A 187 22.91 3.75 -39.66
N ILE A 188 23.26 4.45 -40.74
CA ILE A 188 24.27 5.52 -40.71
C ILE A 188 23.70 6.90 -40.31
N ARG A 189 22.36 7.05 -40.25
CA ARG A 189 21.71 8.34 -39.92
C ARG A 189 21.40 8.51 -38.42
N TRP A 190 21.45 7.43 -37.64
CA TRP A 190 21.04 7.42 -36.23
C TRP A 190 22.17 7.73 -35.26
N LEU A 191 23.40 7.33 -35.58
CA LEU A 191 24.60 7.55 -34.75
C LEU A 191 25.04 9.01 -34.62
N ARG A 192 24.49 9.91 -35.46
CA ARG A 192 24.85 11.33 -35.52
C ARG A 192 24.01 12.20 -34.58
N ASP A 193 22.78 11.82 -34.25
CA ASP A 193 21.79 12.83 -33.86
C ASP A 193 21.42 12.89 -32.36
N ASN A 194 21.78 11.95 -31.45
CA ASN A 194 21.14 11.95 -30.11
C ASN A 194 22.02 11.60 -28.87
N LEU A 195 23.32 11.93 -28.89
CA LEU A 195 24.20 11.91 -27.69
C LEU A 195 23.88 13.07 -26.71
N GLY A 196 23.27 12.79 -25.55
CA GLY A 196 23.75 13.37 -24.28
C GLY A 196 22.83 14.23 -23.36
N ILE A 197 22.55 13.64 -22.18
CA ILE A 197 22.65 14.20 -20.79
C ILE A 197 21.50 15.06 -20.20
N ILE A 198 20.86 14.56 -19.11
CA ILE A 198 20.18 15.39 -18.09
C ILE A 198 20.52 14.89 -16.65
N LYS A 199 20.58 15.84 -15.70
CA LYS A 199 21.04 15.75 -14.31
C LYS A 199 19.90 16.04 -13.29
N SER A 200 19.72 15.11 -12.34
CA SER A 200 19.20 15.19 -10.94
C SER A 200 17.83 15.80 -10.58
N SER A 201 17.19 15.25 -9.53
CA SER A 201 16.31 15.98 -8.59
C SER A 201 15.94 15.14 -7.33
N GLU A 202 16.47 15.50 -6.15
CA GLU A 202 16.05 14.97 -4.84
C GLU A 202 15.75 16.14 -3.89
N GLU A 203 14.48 16.31 -3.51
CA GLU A 203 14.05 16.94 -2.26
C GLU A 203 12.56 16.64 -2.02
N ILE A 204 12.23 16.02 -0.88
CA ILE A 204 10.86 15.73 -0.43
C ILE A 204 10.69 16.31 0.97
N GLY A 205 9.67 17.15 1.16
CA GLY A 205 9.26 17.75 2.43
C GLY A 205 8.17 16.95 3.16
N GLU A 206 8.12 17.09 4.48
CA GLU A 206 7.34 16.28 5.41
C GLU A 206 6.51 17.18 6.35
N TYR A 207 5.25 16.81 6.59
CA TYR A 207 4.44 17.29 7.72
C TYR A 207 3.53 16.17 8.23
N VAL A 208 3.64 15.86 9.54
CA VAL A 208 2.78 14.91 10.27
C VAL A 208 2.21 15.57 11.52
N LEU A 209 0.91 15.38 11.78
CA LEU A 209 0.18 15.90 12.94
C LEU A 209 0.20 14.95 14.16
N THR A 210 1.38 14.44 14.49
CA THR A 210 1.75 13.93 15.82
C THR A 210 3.23 14.24 16.02
N LYS A 211 3.58 15.01 17.06
CA LYS A 211 4.98 15.36 17.31
C LYS A 211 5.68 14.21 18.02
N GLY A 212 6.82 13.79 17.50
CA GLY A 212 7.70 12.84 18.17
C GLY A 212 8.26 13.43 19.47
N ILE A 213 8.37 12.61 20.52
CA ILE A 213 8.96 13.01 21.81
C ILE A 213 10.11 12.07 22.15
N ILE A 214 11.25 12.64 22.51
CA ILE A 214 12.32 11.93 23.21
C ILE A 214 12.28 12.37 24.66
N CYS A 215 12.06 11.44 25.57
CA CYS A 215 12.01 11.71 27.02
C CYS A 215 13.04 10.86 27.76
N GLY A 216 13.43 11.30 28.96
CA GLY A 216 14.41 10.58 29.78
C GLY A 216 15.87 10.87 29.44
N LEU A 217 16.15 12.01 28.78
CA LEU A 217 17.51 12.45 28.51
C LEU A 217 18.22 12.83 29.82
N THR A 218 19.45 12.34 29.99
CA THR A 218 20.36 12.70 31.09
C THR A 218 21.70 13.15 30.50
N GLN A 219 22.60 13.68 31.34
CA GLN A 219 23.96 14.03 30.91
C GLN A 219 24.77 12.83 30.37
N PHE A 220 24.35 11.60 30.66
CA PHE A 220 25.00 10.37 30.20
C PHE A 220 24.41 9.83 28.87
N THR A 221 23.34 10.45 28.37
CA THR A 221 22.71 10.04 27.12
C THR A 221 23.64 10.32 25.93
N ASN A 222 23.77 9.36 25.02
CA ASN A 222 24.65 9.45 23.85
C ASN A 222 23.88 8.96 22.61
N LYS A 223 24.52 9.07 21.43
CA LYS A 223 23.91 8.68 20.15
C LYS A 223 23.47 7.21 20.10
N CYS A 224 24.16 6.30 20.79
CA CYS A 224 23.81 4.88 20.83
C CYS A 224 22.52 4.65 21.61
N HIS A 225 22.31 5.37 22.72
CA HIS A 225 21.06 5.32 23.48
C HIS A 225 19.86 5.79 22.64
N ILE A 226 20.04 6.84 21.83
CA ILE A 226 18.98 7.35 20.95
C ILE A 226 18.65 6.35 19.84
N ALA A 227 19.68 5.78 19.19
CA ALA A 227 19.48 4.76 18.17
C ALA A 227 18.80 3.50 18.72
N PHE A 228 19.19 3.06 19.93
CA PHE A 228 18.56 1.93 20.60
C PHE A 228 17.10 2.21 20.97
N ALA A 229 16.81 3.40 21.53
CA ALA A 229 15.45 3.81 21.85
C ALA A 229 14.54 3.89 20.61
N ALA A 230 15.10 4.28 19.45
CA ALA A 230 14.36 4.28 18.19
C ALA A 230 13.98 2.85 17.73
N LEU A 231 14.90 1.88 17.86
CA LEU A 231 14.60 0.47 17.58
C LEU A 231 13.58 -0.10 18.58
N GLU A 232 13.75 0.21 19.87
CA GLU A 232 12.85 -0.24 20.94
C GLU A 232 11.43 0.32 20.77
N ALA A 233 11.30 1.57 20.30
CA ALA A 233 10.02 2.18 19.99
C ALA A 233 9.24 1.40 18.93
N VAL A 234 9.92 0.88 17.89
CA VAL A 234 9.28 0.02 16.89
C VAL A 234 8.78 -1.28 17.51
N CYS A 235 9.56 -1.88 18.41
CA CYS A 235 9.16 -3.09 19.13
C CYS A 235 7.93 -2.87 19.99
N PHE A 236 7.85 -1.74 20.71
CA PHE A 236 6.70 -1.40 21.54
C PHE A 236 5.43 -1.12 20.74
N GLN A 237 5.54 -0.42 19.60
CA GLN A 237 4.40 -0.21 18.70
C GLN A 237 3.86 -1.54 18.16
N THR A 238 4.75 -2.47 17.80
CA THR A 238 4.38 -3.82 17.37
C THR A 238 3.67 -4.58 18.49
N ARG A 239 4.15 -4.45 19.74
CA ARG A 239 3.50 -5.04 20.92
C ARG A 239 2.10 -4.49 21.15
N GLU A 240 1.90 -3.18 21.05
CA GLU A 240 0.58 -2.57 21.26
C GLU A 240 -0.46 -3.11 20.27
N ILE A 241 -0.05 -3.29 19.01
CA ILE A 241 -0.90 -3.89 17.97
C ILE A 241 -1.22 -5.35 18.32
N LEU A 242 -0.22 -6.14 18.73
CA LEU A 242 -0.40 -7.54 19.10
C LEU A 242 -1.26 -7.71 20.36
N ASP A 243 -1.11 -6.87 21.37
CA ASP A 243 -1.94 -6.88 22.57
C ASP A 243 -3.40 -6.53 22.24
N ALA A 244 -3.64 -5.66 21.26
CA ALA A 244 -4.98 -5.38 20.77
C ALA A 244 -5.57 -6.59 20.02
N MET A 245 -4.79 -7.21 19.14
CA MET A 245 -5.20 -8.42 18.40
C MET A 245 -5.55 -9.57 19.34
N ASN A 246 -4.71 -9.85 20.35
CA ASN A 246 -4.95 -10.90 21.34
C ASN A 246 -6.24 -10.66 22.13
N ARG A 247 -6.55 -9.40 22.47
CA ARG A 247 -7.79 -9.02 23.19
C ARG A 247 -9.03 -9.22 22.31
N ASP A 248 -8.94 -8.87 21.04
CA ASP A 248 -10.06 -8.96 20.10
C ASP A 248 -10.34 -10.41 19.66
N CYS A 249 -9.29 -11.21 19.45
CA CYS A 249 -9.41 -12.61 18.99
C CYS A 249 -9.65 -13.59 20.14
N GLY A 250 -9.25 -13.24 21.37
CA GLY A 250 -9.27 -14.15 22.54
C GLY A 250 -8.25 -15.29 22.47
N ILE A 251 -7.40 -15.33 21.44
CA ILE A 251 -6.38 -16.37 21.21
C ILE A 251 -5.00 -15.69 21.30
N PRO A 252 -4.18 -16.00 22.33
CA PRO A 252 -2.85 -15.42 22.44
C PRO A 252 -1.92 -15.97 21.36
N LEU A 253 -1.21 -15.08 20.67
CA LEU A 253 -0.21 -15.45 19.67
C LEU A 253 0.95 -16.23 20.31
N SER A 254 1.31 -17.39 19.75
CA SER A 254 2.37 -18.26 20.29
C SER A 254 3.78 -17.91 19.80
N HIS A 255 3.88 -17.26 18.64
CA HIS A 255 5.13 -16.77 18.05
C HIS A 255 4.81 -15.72 16.97
N LEU A 256 5.72 -14.79 16.73
CA LEU A 256 5.59 -13.77 15.70
C LEU A 256 6.44 -14.13 14.48
N GLN A 257 5.82 -14.26 13.31
CA GLN A 257 6.53 -14.35 12.04
C GLN A 257 6.80 -12.96 11.48
N VAL A 258 8.03 -12.70 11.02
CA VAL A 258 8.47 -11.37 10.55
C VAL A 258 9.15 -11.44 9.19
N ASP A 259 8.97 -10.40 8.38
CA ASP A 259 9.62 -10.26 7.07
C ASP A 259 10.03 -8.81 6.73
N GLY A 260 10.73 -8.65 5.61
CA GLY A 260 11.15 -7.37 5.02
C GLY A 260 12.40 -6.75 5.63
N GLY A 261 12.87 -5.64 5.03
CA GLY A 261 14.26 -5.15 5.18
C GLY A 261 14.81 -5.00 6.61
N MET A 262 14.02 -4.52 7.57
CA MET A 262 14.48 -4.35 8.96
C MET A 262 14.80 -5.67 9.69
N THR A 263 14.28 -6.81 9.21
CA THR A 263 14.53 -8.13 9.81
C THR A 263 15.96 -8.63 9.61
N SER A 264 16.74 -7.94 8.78
CA SER A 264 18.19 -8.14 8.67
C SER A 264 18.94 -7.74 9.95
N ASN A 265 18.37 -6.84 10.77
CA ASN A 265 18.98 -6.39 12.02
C ASN A 265 18.68 -7.39 13.15
N LYS A 266 19.68 -8.22 13.49
CA LYS A 266 19.58 -9.21 14.57
C LYS A 266 19.29 -8.62 15.95
N ILE A 267 19.79 -7.42 16.25
CA ILE A 267 19.54 -6.74 17.52
C ILE A 267 18.06 -6.37 17.62
N LEU A 268 17.47 -5.86 16.53
CA LEU A 268 16.04 -5.56 16.49
C LEU A 268 15.19 -6.82 16.65
N MET A 269 15.57 -7.94 16.03
CA MET A 269 14.82 -9.21 16.16
C MET A 269 14.87 -9.76 17.59
N GLN A 270 16.04 -9.74 18.23
CA GLN A 270 16.17 -10.13 19.63
C GLN A 270 15.35 -9.19 20.54
N LEU A 271 15.47 -7.87 20.33
CA LEU A 271 14.70 -6.88 21.09
C LEU A 271 13.19 -7.07 20.91
N GLN A 272 12.74 -7.42 19.71
CA GLN A 272 11.33 -7.71 19.45
C GLN A 272 10.86 -8.95 20.20
N ALA A 273 11.66 -10.03 20.24
CA ALA A 273 11.34 -11.25 21.01
C ALA A 273 11.29 -10.96 22.52
N ASP A 274 12.24 -10.17 23.02
CA ASP A 274 12.30 -9.76 24.43
C ASP A 274 11.07 -8.92 24.82
N ILE A 275 10.75 -7.88 24.04
CA ILE A 275 9.62 -6.98 24.32
C ILE A 275 8.26 -7.69 24.20
N LEU A 276 8.10 -8.65 23.29
CA LEU A 276 6.84 -9.41 23.17
C LEU A 276 6.75 -10.57 24.15
N TYR A 277 7.90 -11.03 24.66
CA TYR A 277 8.01 -12.26 25.44
C TYR A 277 7.43 -13.49 24.71
N ILE A 278 7.50 -13.49 23.39
CA ILE A 278 7.20 -14.65 22.53
C ILE A 278 8.32 -14.81 21.48
N PRO A 279 8.50 -16.00 20.94
CA PRO A 279 9.52 -16.27 19.92
C PRO A 279 9.25 -15.46 18.65
N VAL A 280 10.29 -14.89 18.06
CA VAL A 280 10.25 -14.22 16.76
C VAL A 280 10.91 -15.12 15.72
N VAL A 281 10.22 -15.38 14.62
CA VAL A 281 10.65 -16.31 13.57
C VAL A 281 10.79 -15.55 12.25
N LYS A 282 11.98 -15.63 11.66
CA LYS A 282 12.32 -14.99 10.39
C LYS A 282 12.60 -16.05 9.32
N PRO A 283 11.93 -16.05 8.17
CA PRO A 283 12.26 -16.94 7.05
C PRO A 283 13.60 -16.55 6.42
N SER A 284 14.27 -17.50 5.77
CA SER A 284 15.51 -17.24 5.03
C SER A 284 15.31 -16.33 3.82
N MET A 285 14.10 -16.34 3.22
CA MET A 285 13.71 -15.48 2.11
C MET A 285 13.09 -14.17 2.65
N PRO A 286 13.78 -13.02 2.55
CA PRO A 286 13.30 -11.78 3.15
C PRO A 286 12.17 -11.10 2.35
N GLU A 287 12.05 -11.37 1.05
CA GLU A 287 11.02 -10.80 0.16
C GLU A 287 9.75 -11.67 0.07
N THR A 288 9.15 -11.97 1.22
CA THR A 288 7.90 -12.76 1.31
C THR A 288 6.74 -12.15 0.52
N THR A 289 6.66 -10.82 0.41
CA THR A 289 5.65 -10.13 -0.41
C THR A 289 5.72 -10.52 -1.89
N ALA A 290 6.93 -10.52 -2.46
CA ALA A 290 7.13 -10.89 -3.86
C ALA A 290 6.89 -12.41 -4.06
N LEU A 291 7.34 -13.21 -3.10
CA LEU A 291 7.08 -14.66 -3.09
C LEU A 291 5.57 -14.96 -3.06
N GLY A 292 4.81 -14.29 -2.20
CA GLY A 292 3.36 -14.48 -2.11
C GLY A 292 2.63 -14.11 -3.41
N ALA A 293 3.05 -13.02 -4.07
CA ALA A 293 2.51 -12.66 -5.39
C ALA A 293 2.85 -13.71 -6.46
N ALA A 294 4.08 -14.24 -6.46
CA ALA A 294 4.49 -15.31 -7.38
C ALA A 294 3.71 -16.61 -7.13
N MET A 295 3.54 -17.01 -5.86
CA MET A 295 2.75 -18.17 -5.45
C MET A 295 1.30 -18.05 -5.91
N ALA A 296 0.65 -16.90 -5.68
CA ALA A 296 -0.71 -16.65 -6.13
C ALA A 296 -0.83 -16.70 -7.67
N ALA A 297 0.15 -16.17 -8.41
CA ALA A 297 0.16 -16.23 -9.87
C ALA A 297 0.40 -17.64 -10.42
N GLY A 298 1.33 -18.40 -9.82
CA GLY A 298 1.64 -19.76 -10.28
C GLY A 298 0.58 -20.80 -9.92
N ALA A 299 -0.19 -20.55 -8.86
CA ALA A 299 -1.33 -21.37 -8.47
C ALA A 299 -2.65 -21.03 -9.19
N ALA A 300 -2.66 -19.94 -9.96
CA ALA A 300 -3.86 -19.49 -10.66
C ALA A 300 -4.39 -20.58 -11.61
N GLU A 301 -5.72 -20.71 -11.65
CA GLU A 301 -6.40 -21.63 -12.56
C GLU A 301 -6.03 -21.31 -14.01
N GLY A 302 -5.52 -22.31 -14.74
CA GLY A 302 -4.99 -22.16 -16.10
C GLY A 302 -3.48 -21.93 -16.22
N VAL A 303 -2.79 -21.62 -15.11
CA VAL A 303 -1.31 -21.59 -15.04
C VAL A 303 -0.78 -22.88 -14.41
N GLY A 304 -1.24 -23.21 -13.21
CA GLY A 304 -1.01 -24.51 -12.55
C GLY A 304 0.46 -24.92 -12.40
N VAL A 305 1.38 -23.96 -12.23
CA VAL A 305 2.83 -24.22 -12.07
C VAL A 305 3.15 -24.65 -10.64
N TRP A 306 2.43 -24.12 -9.66
CA TRP A 306 2.60 -24.45 -8.24
C TRP A 306 1.26 -24.83 -7.61
N SER A 307 1.30 -25.82 -6.72
CA SER A 307 0.20 -26.15 -5.82
C SER A 307 0.43 -25.43 -4.49
N LEU A 308 -0.64 -24.86 -3.92
CA LEU A 308 -0.63 -24.25 -2.59
C LEU A 308 -1.15 -25.22 -1.52
N GLU A 309 -1.35 -26.48 -1.87
CA GLU A 309 -1.72 -27.50 -0.90
C GLU A 309 -0.59 -27.69 0.11
N PRO A 310 -0.89 -27.87 1.41
CA PRO A 310 0.12 -27.97 2.46
C PRO A 310 1.17 -29.06 2.22
N GLU A 311 0.82 -30.11 1.49
CA GLU A 311 1.67 -31.27 1.17
C GLU A 311 2.76 -30.95 0.14
N ASP A 312 2.53 -29.98 -0.74
CA ASP A 312 3.45 -29.59 -1.81
C ASP A 312 4.41 -28.46 -1.38
N LEU A 313 4.19 -27.88 -0.20
CA LEU A 313 5.01 -26.79 0.34
C LEU A 313 6.24 -27.35 1.08
N SER A 314 7.42 -27.07 0.53
CA SER A 314 8.69 -27.43 1.16
C SER A 314 8.90 -26.67 2.48
N ALA A 315 9.46 -27.35 3.48
CA ALA A 315 9.87 -26.71 4.73
C ALA A 315 10.85 -25.57 4.48
N VAL A 316 10.49 -24.36 4.89
CA VAL A 316 11.33 -23.16 4.75
C VAL A 316 12.32 -23.11 5.91
N THR A 317 13.59 -22.82 5.63
CA THR A 317 14.60 -22.56 6.66
C THR A 317 14.25 -21.28 7.41
N MET A 318 14.17 -21.35 8.74
CA MET A 318 13.81 -20.20 9.58
C MET A 318 14.89 -19.95 10.65
N GLU A 319 15.21 -18.68 10.87
CA GLU A 319 15.99 -18.23 12.02
C GLU A 319 15.02 -17.85 13.14
N ARG A 320 15.28 -18.34 14.36
CA ARG A 320 14.37 -18.17 15.50
C ARG A 320 15.08 -17.46 16.65
N PHE A 321 14.42 -16.45 17.19
CA PHE A 321 14.89 -15.63 18.31
C PHE A 321 13.99 -15.91 19.51
N GLU A 322 14.60 -16.44 20.58
CA GLU A 322 13.90 -16.71 21.84
C GLU A 322 14.06 -15.52 22.79
N PRO A 323 13.05 -15.19 23.61
CA PRO A 323 13.16 -14.14 24.62
C PRO A 323 14.30 -14.44 25.61
N GLN A 324 15.17 -13.45 25.83
CA GLN A 324 16.29 -13.53 26.78
C GLN A 324 16.00 -12.81 28.10
N ILE A 325 14.94 -11.99 28.15
CA ILE A 325 14.46 -11.34 29.37
C ILE A 325 13.27 -12.10 29.96
N ASN A 326 12.97 -11.85 31.23
CA ASN A 326 11.78 -12.39 31.88
C ASN A 326 10.52 -11.54 31.57
N ALA A 327 9.34 -12.12 31.83
CA ALA A 327 8.05 -11.47 31.56
C ALA A 327 7.85 -10.16 32.35
N GLU A 328 8.37 -10.09 33.58
CA GLU A 328 8.23 -8.92 34.45
C GLU A 328 9.00 -7.72 33.88
N GLU A 329 10.25 -7.93 33.46
CA GLU A 329 11.07 -6.91 32.83
C GLU A 329 10.43 -6.39 31.53
N SER A 330 9.89 -7.31 30.72
CA SER A 330 9.16 -6.97 29.50
C SER A 330 7.97 -6.05 29.78
N GLU A 331 7.17 -6.33 30.82
CA GLU A 331 6.04 -5.47 31.21
C GLU A 331 6.48 -4.12 31.80
N ILE A 332 7.55 -4.09 32.60
CA ILE A 332 8.09 -2.84 33.14
C ILE A 332 8.52 -1.90 32.01
N ARG A 333 9.25 -2.42 31.03
CA ARG A 333 9.69 -1.66 29.84
C ARG A 333 8.48 -1.12 29.07
N TYR A 334 7.50 -1.96 28.79
CA TYR A 334 6.30 -1.57 28.05
C TYR A 334 5.42 -0.57 28.81
N SER A 335 5.24 -0.74 30.12
CA SER A 335 4.50 0.21 30.96
C SER A 335 5.16 1.59 31.01
N THR A 336 6.49 1.63 30.95
CA THR A 336 7.26 2.88 30.88
C THR A 336 7.07 3.58 29.54
N TRP A 337 7.09 2.82 28.45
CA TRP A 337 6.79 3.35 27.12
C TRP A 337 5.35 3.88 27.02
N LYS A 338 4.34 3.15 27.54
CA LYS A 338 2.93 3.62 27.59
C LYS A 338 2.81 4.97 28.32
N LYS A 339 3.56 5.17 29.42
CA LYS A 339 3.61 6.48 30.11
C LYS A 339 4.19 7.59 29.24
N ALA A 340 5.19 7.30 28.41
CA ALA A 340 5.76 8.26 27.47
C ALA A 340 4.75 8.64 26.36
N VAL A 341 4.06 7.65 25.80
CA VAL A 341 3.02 7.86 24.76
C VAL A 341 1.86 8.72 25.28
N MET A 342 1.37 8.46 26.49
CA MET A 342 0.32 9.28 27.10
C MET A 342 0.74 10.75 27.25
N LYS A 343 2.02 11.01 27.53
CA LYS A 343 2.57 12.37 27.63
C LYS A 343 2.80 13.07 26.29
N SER A 344 2.85 12.32 25.19
CA SER A 344 2.96 12.90 23.83
C SER A 344 1.63 13.30 23.21
N MET A 345 0.52 12.86 23.77
CA MET A 345 -0.81 13.22 23.29
C MET A 345 -1.17 14.66 23.71
N GLY A 346 -1.96 15.36 22.88
CA GLY A 346 -2.55 16.67 23.22
C GLY A 346 -1.63 17.89 23.12
N TRP A 347 -0.45 17.77 22.49
CA TRP A 347 0.54 18.87 22.39
C TRP A 347 0.21 19.98 21.39
N VAL A 348 -0.72 19.77 20.45
CA VAL A 348 -1.10 20.77 19.45
C VAL A 348 -2.43 21.41 19.84
N THR A 349 -2.37 22.65 20.32
CA THR A 349 -3.53 23.54 20.45
C THR A 349 -3.78 24.27 19.13
N THR A 350 -5.04 24.41 18.74
CA THR A 350 -5.53 24.97 17.47
C THR A 350 -5.31 26.49 17.29
N GLN A 351 -4.28 27.07 17.92
CA GLN A 351 -3.94 28.49 17.77
C GLN A 351 -2.57 28.63 17.08
N SER A 352 -2.57 29.08 15.83
CA SER A 352 -1.37 29.49 15.12
C SER A 352 -0.81 30.79 15.70
N PRO A 353 0.49 30.90 16.01
CA PRO A 353 1.15 32.18 16.07
C PRO A 353 1.68 32.54 14.67
N GLU A 354 1.27 33.71 14.19
CA GLU A 354 2.00 34.44 13.16
C GLU A 354 3.46 34.65 13.60
N SER A 355 4.35 34.74 12.61
CA SER A 355 5.80 35.00 12.68
C SER A 355 6.69 33.75 12.72
N GLY A 356 7.38 33.57 11.60
CA GLY A 356 8.29 32.49 11.33
C GLY A 356 9.50 32.45 12.28
N LYS A 357 9.74 31.26 12.80
CA LYS A 357 11.04 30.55 12.83
C LYS A 357 10.76 29.20 13.50
N MET A 358 10.44 28.20 12.69
CA MET A 358 10.19 26.85 13.16
C MET A 358 11.51 26.09 13.25
N PHE A 359 11.92 25.72 14.46
CA PHE A 359 13.04 24.84 14.70
C PHE A 359 12.71 23.45 14.14
N LEU A 360 13.53 22.98 13.18
CA LEU A 360 13.51 21.61 12.68
C LEU A 360 13.93 20.64 13.78
N LEU A 361 13.09 19.65 14.09
CA LEU A 361 13.50 18.44 14.79
C LEU A 361 12.75 17.25 14.19
N PHE A 362 13.49 16.41 13.46
CA PHE A 362 13.00 15.18 12.84
C PHE A 362 12.87 14.05 13.87
N ILE A 363 11.79 13.27 13.79
CA ILE A 363 11.81 11.84 14.13
C ILE A 363 11.28 11.08 12.93
N ILE A 364 12.07 10.08 12.56
CA ILE A 364 11.78 9.07 11.55
C ILE A 364 10.56 8.26 12.02
N SER A 365 9.40 8.52 11.42
CA SER A 365 8.27 7.59 11.45
C SER A 365 8.51 6.51 10.39
N THR A 366 9.33 5.49 10.70
CA THR A 366 9.41 4.34 9.79
C THR A 366 8.18 3.47 9.99
N PHE A 367 7.17 3.72 9.16
CA PHE A 367 6.16 2.80 8.62
C PHE A 367 5.67 1.65 9.49
N SER A 368 4.35 1.68 9.73
CA SER A 368 3.50 0.51 9.98
C SER A 368 3.76 -0.58 8.93
N LYS A 369 4.39 -1.69 9.34
CA LYS A 369 4.23 -2.98 8.66
C LYS A 369 2.99 -3.66 9.23
N PHE A 370 2.14 -4.17 8.33
CA PHE A 370 0.93 -4.89 8.69
C PHE A 370 1.30 -6.18 9.41
N VAL A 371 0.93 -6.29 10.69
CA VAL A 371 0.85 -7.58 11.37
C VAL A 371 -0.47 -8.23 10.93
N LYS A 372 -0.40 -9.42 10.33
CA LYS A 372 -1.58 -10.21 9.96
C LYS A 372 -1.61 -11.45 10.85
N GLN A 373 -2.65 -11.57 11.66
CA GLN A 373 -2.97 -12.81 12.36
C GLN A 373 -4.04 -13.52 11.53
N PHE A 374 -3.71 -14.71 11.03
CA PHE A 374 -4.70 -15.60 10.41
C PHE A 374 -5.51 -16.24 11.54
N ILE A 375 -6.84 -16.12 11.48
CA ILE A 375 -7.80 -16.76 12.39
C ILE A 375 -8.43 -17.94 11.68
#